data_AF-A0A1V4S0Z2-F1
#
_entry.id   AF-A0A1V4S0Z2-F1
#
_cell.length_a   1.000
_cell.length_b   1.000
_cell.length_c   1.000
_cell.angle_alpha   90.00
_cell.angle_beta   90.00
_cell.angle_gamma   90.00
#
_symmetry.space_group_name_H-M   'P 1'
#
loop_
_entity.id
_entity.type
_entity.pdbx_description
1 polymer ?
#
loop_
_entity_poly.entity_id
_entity_poly.type
_entity_poly.pdbx_seq_one_letter_code
_entity_poly.pdbx_strand_id
1 'polypeptide(L)'
;MTGLERYRDAIRDYSRVIELDPMSGGSYNNLAWLLATARDPRYRDCKKAIALARKALEIGKNGAWIDTLAAAHAECGAFKEAIKIEKEAYGKSNPPNKNFLKRLHMYKKRMSYAQLHENGNLSRKIL
;
A
#
# COMPACT_ATOMS: atom_id res chain seq x y z
N MET A 1 4.00 -18.29 -14.54
CA MET A 1 3.51 -17.79 -13.24
C MET A 1 2.46 -16.72 -13.46
N THR A 2 1.22 -16.98 -13.05
CA THR A 2 0.18 -15.94 -13.07
C THR A 2 0.45 -14.91 -11.97
N GLY A 3 -0.17 -13.74 -12.02
CA GLY A 3 -0.05 -12.74 -10.93
C GLY A 3 -0.47 -13.27 -9.55
N LEU A 4 -1.26 -14.36 -9.49
CA LEU A 4 -1.76 -14.97 -8.27
C LEU A 4 -0.68 -15.73 -7.49
N GLU A 5 0.14 -16.52 -8.19
CA GLU A 5 1.25 -17.26 -7.58
C GLU A 5 2.26 -16.27 -6.98
N ARG A 6 2.52 -15.18 -7.71
CA ARG A 6 3.44 -14.13 -7.27
C ARG A 6 3.01 -13.43 -5.98
N TYR A 7 1.71 -13.22 -5.75
CA TYR A 7 1.25 -12.60 -4.49
C TYR A 7 1.43 -13.53 -3.30
N ARG A 8 1.06 -14.80 -3.44
CA ARG A 8 1.20 -15.79 -2.38
C ARG A 8 2.66 -16.01 -2.01
N ASP A 9 3.52 -16.20 -3.02
CA ASP A 9 4.96 -16.39 -2.80
C ASP A 9 5.57 -15.15 -2.15
N ALA A 10 5.26 -13.94 -2.63
CA ALA A 10 5.76 -12.72 -2.02
C ALA A 10 5.31 -12.54 -0.56
N ILE A 11 4.04 -12.87 -0.24
CA ILE A 11 3.56 -12.83 1.14
C ILE A 11 4.36 -13.79 2.02
N ARG A 12 4.57 -15.03 1.55
CA ARG A 12 5.36 -16.03 2.28
C ARG A 12 6.79 -15.54 2.49
N ASP A 13 7.44 -15.06 1.44
CA ASP A 13 8.85 -14.70 1.47
C ASP A 13 9.09 -13.48 2.37
N TYR A 14 8.27 -12.42 2.28
CA TYR A 14 8.38 -11.28 3.20
C TYR A 14 8.07 -11.66 4.65
N SER A 15 7.07 -12.53 4.87
CA SER A 15 6.75 -13.01 6.22
C SER A 15 7.92 -13.78 6.81
N ARG A 16 8.59 -14.63 6.01
CA ARG A 16 9.77 -15.37 6.44
C ARG A 16 10.96 -14.47 6.75
N VAL A 17 11.19 -13.42 5.98
CA VAL A 17 12.24 -12.44 6.29
C VAL A 17 11.94 -11.72 7.60
N ILE A 18 10.69 -11.34 7.86
CA ILE A 18 10.29 -10.69 9.12
C ILE A 18 10.51 -11.61 10.33
N GLU A 19 10.24 -12.91 10.19
CA GLU A 19 10.53 -13.91 11.24
C GLU A 19 12.02 -14.04 11.52
N LEU A 20 12.85 -14.02 10.48
CA LEU A 20 14.31 -14.19 10.59
C LEU A 20 15.03 -12.91 11.01
N ASP A 21 14.54 -11.76 10.55
CA ASP A 21 15.04 -10.42 10.84
C ASP A 21 13.88 -9.46 11.17
N PRO A 22 13.50 -9.37 12.46
CA PRO A 22 12.47 -8.44 12.92
C PRO A 22 12.82 -6.95 12.76
N MET A 23 14.06 -6.62 12.38
CA MET A 23 14.51 -5.25 12.09
C MET A 23 14.48 -4.94 10.59
N SER A 24 13.96 -5.84 9.75
CA SER A 24 13.84 -5.65 8.31
C SER A 24 12.69 -4.70 7.94
N GLY A 25 12.87 -3.39 8.15
CA GLY A 25 11.84 -2.37 7.86
C GLY A 25 11.33 -2.39 6.41
N GLY A 26 12.21 -2.71 5.46
CA GLY A 26 11.85 -2.87 4.05
C GLY A 26 10.86 -4.02 3.81
N SER A 27 11.00 -5.14 4.52
CA SER A 27 10.11 -6.31 4.38
C SER A 27 8.72 -6.02 4.97
N TYR A 28 8.67 -5.34 6.12
CA TYR A 28 7.42 -4.83 6.67
C TYR A 28 6.71 -3.90 5.68
N ASN A 29 7.44 -2.95 5.09
CA ASN A 29 6.90 -2.02 4.10
C ASN A 29 6.38 -2.75 2.85
N ASN A 30 7.15 -3.66 2.28
CA ASN A 30 6.78 -4.35 1.05
C ASN A 30 5.56 -5.26 1.24
N LEU A 31 5.48 -5.94 2.39
CA LEU A 31 4.30 -6.73 2.74
C LEU A 31 3.08 -5.83 2.96
N ALA A 32 3.24 -4.70 3.66
CA ALA A 32 2.16 -3.73 3.85
C ALA A 32 1.64 -3.18 2.52
N TRP A 33 2.54 -2.81 1.61
CA TRP A 33 2.19 -2.30 0.29
C TRP A 33 1.41 -3.36 -0.52
N LEU A 34 1.86 -4.61 -0.51
CA LEU A 34 1.16 -5.71 -1.17
C LEU A 34 -0.26 -5.87 -0.62
N LEU A 35 -0.39 -5.97 0.70
CA LEU A 35 -1.69 -6.16 1.36
C LEU A 35 -2.63 -4.95 1.22
N ALA A 36 -2.11 -3.75 0.94
CA ALA A 36 -2.93 -2.57 0.68
C ALA A 36 -3.34 -2.44 -0.79
N THR A 37 -2.54 -2.94 -1.73
CA THR A 37 -2.66 -2.59 -3.16
C THR A 37 -2.86 -3.79 -4.09
N ALA A 38 -2.92 -5.02 -3.56
CA ALA A 38 -3.11 -6.21 -4.38
C ALA A 38 -4.37 -6.10 -5.25
N ARG A 39 -4.22 -6.43 -6.54
CA ARG A 39 -5.34 -6.37 -7.49
C ARG A 39 -6.45 -7.35 -7.14
N ASP A 40 -6.07 -8.52 -6.65
CA ASP A 40 -7.00 -9.54 -6.20
C ASP A 40 -7.40 -9.26 -4.74
N PRO A 41 -8.71 -9.06 -4.45
CA PRO A 41 -9.20 -8.78 -3.11
C PRO A 41 -8.82 -9.81 -2.05
N ARG A 42 -8.59 -11.07 -2.44
CA ARG A 42 -8.24 -12.15 -1.50
C ARG A 42 -6.89 -11.93 -0.80
N TYR A 43 -6.03 -11.11 -1.38
CA TYR A 43 -4.72 -10.76 -0.81
C TYR A 43 -4.71 -9.38 -0.19
N ARG A 44 -5.85 -8.68 -0.13
CA ARG A 44 -5.95 -7.39 0.56
C ARG A 44 -6.34 -7.59 2.01
N ASP A 45 -5.61 -6.94 2.90
CA ASP A 45 -5.90 -6.87 4.32
C ASP A 45 -5.43 -5.51 4.85
N CYS A 46 -6.35 -4.56 4.86
CA CYS A 46 -6.03 -3.18 5.19
C CYS A 46 -5.57 -3.01 6.65
N LYS A 47 -6.12 -3.81 7.58
CA LYS A 47 -5.77 -3.74 9.01
C LYS A 47 -4.35 -4.24 9.23
N LYS A 48 -4.01 -5.39 8.62
CA LYS A 48 -2.66 -5.94 8.66
C LYS A 48 -1.67 -5.03 7.94
N ALA A 49 -2.06 -4.45 6.81
CA ALA A 49 -1.23 -3.47 6.09
C ALA A 49 -0.89 -2.24 6.95
N ILE A 50 -1.87 -1.68 7.68
CA ILE A 50 -1.63 -0.55 8.60
C ILE A 50 -0.63 -0.95 9.70
N ALA A 51 -0.81 -2.12 10.32
CA ALA A 51 0.07 -2.58 11.39
C ALA A 51 1.52 -2.75 10.91
N LEU A 52 1.71 -3.40 9.76
CA LEU A 52 3.03 -3.62 9.15
C LEU A 52 3.66 -2.30 8.69
N ALA A 53 2.91 -1.40 8.08
CA ALA A 53 3.42 -0.09 7.66
C ALA A 53 3.86 0.76 8.86
N ARG A 54 3.13 0.71 9.98
CA ARG A 54 3.55 1.35 11.23
C ARG A 54 4.85 0.74 11.75
N LYS A 55 4.97 -0.59 11.71
CA LYS A 55 6.20 -1.27 12.15
C LYS A 55 7.40 -0.89 11.29
N ALA A 56 7.23 -0.78 9.97
CA ALA A 56 8.26 -0.27 9.09
C ALA A 56 8.70 1.15 9.50
N LEU A 57 7.74 2.04 9.80
CA LEU A 57 8.01 3.42 10.21
C LEU A 57 8.67 3.57 11.58
N GLU A 58 8.51 2.60 12.48
CA GLU A 58 9.28 2.53 13.74
C GLU A 58 10.76 2.24 13.47
N ILE A 59 11.06 1.42 12.45
CA ILE A 59 12.43 1.00 12.10
C ILE A 59 13.13 2.06 11.25
N GLY A 60 12.42 2.69 10.32
CA GLY A 60 12.97 3.73 9.44
C GLY A 60 11.87 4.60 8.86
N LYS A 61 12.15 5.89 8.63
CA LYS A 61 11.12 6.83 8.19
C LYS A 61 11.54 7.57 6.93
N ASN A 62 10.94 7.21 5.79
CA ASN A 62 11.11 7.89 4.51
C ASN A 62 9.76 8.08 3.79
N GLY A 63 9.75 8.90 2.73
CA GLY A 63 8.53 9.23 1.99
C GLY A 63 7.78 8.01 1.44
N ALA A 64 8.50 6.99 0.93
CA ALA A 64 7.88 5.79 0.36
C ALA A 64 7.17 4.90 1.40
N TRP A 65 7.68 4.87 2.63
CA TRP A 65 7.05 4.08 3.70
C TRP A 65 5.86 4.80 4.30
N ILE A 66 5.89 6.13 4.35
CA ILE A 66 4.74 6.95 4.75
C ILE A 66 3.63 6.83 3.70
N ASP A 67 3.99 6.85 2.42
CA ASP A 67 3.08 6.58 1.29
C ASP A 67 2.39 5.21 1.39
N THR A 68 3.14 4.17 1.80
CA THR A 68 2.58 2.85 2.04
C THR A 68 1.54 2.85 3.17
N LEU A 69 1.80 3.59 4.25
CA LEU A 69 0.82 3.77 5.32
C LEU A 69 -0.44 4.51 4.81
N ALA A 70 -0.28 5.52 3.96
CA ALA A 70 -1.42 6.22 3.35
C ALA A 70 -2.27 5.27 2.48
N ALA A 71 -1.62 4.43 1.66
CA ALA A 71 -2.31 3.42 0.86
C ALA A 71 -3.09 2.42 1.71
N ALA A 72 -2.51 1.96 2.82
CA ALA A 72 -3.17 1.06 3.76
C ALA A 72 -4.41 1.70 4.42
N HIS A 73 -4.32 2.98 4.81
CA HIS A 73 -5.46 3.73 5.32
C HIS A 73 -6.56 3.94 4.25
N ALA A 74 -6.17 4.23 3.01
CA ALA A 74 -7.12 4.39 1.91
C ALA A 74 -7.87 3.08 1.62
N GLU A 75 -7.19 1.93 1.69
CA GLU A 75 -7.81 0.62 1.51
C GLU A 75 -8.82 0.28 2.61
N CYS A 76 -8.62 0.75 3.85
CA CYS A 76 -9.64 0.67 4.90
C CYS A 76 -10.79 1.69 4.74
N GLY A 77 -10.80 2.50 3.67
CA GLY A 77 -11.76 3.59 3.48
C GLY A 77 -11.53 4.82 4.37
N ALA A 78 -10.42 4.85 5.13
CA ALA A 78 -10.03 5.97 5.99
C ALA A 78 -9.35 7.07 5.16
N PHE A 79 -10.08 7.64 4.20
CA PHE A 79 -9.54 8.58 3.22
C PHE A 79 -9.07 9.91 3.83
N LYS A 80 -9.69 10.37 4.93
CA LYS A 80 -9.25 11.59 5.61
C LYS A 80 -7.82 11.44 6.14
N GLU A 81 -7.56 10.33 6.80
CA GLU A 81 -6.24 9.93 7.31
C GLU A 81 -5.26 9.70 6.17
N ALA A 82 -5.68 8.96 5.13
CA ALA A 82 -4.84 8.71 3.96
C ALA A 82 -4.37 10.01 3.29
N ILE A 83 -5.25 11.00 3.11
CA ILE A 83 -4.91 12.33 2.56
C ILE A 83 -3.90 13.06 3.45
N LYS A 84 -4.07 13.01 4.77
CA LYS A 84 -3.14 13.65 5.72
C LYS A 84 -1.75 13.04 5.61
N ILE A 85 -1.68 11.70 5.58
CA ILE A 85 -0.41 10.95 5.55
C ILE A 85 0.27 11.10 4.18
N GLU A 86 -0.48 11.06 3.08
CA GLU A 86 0.07 11.23 1.73
C GLU A 86 0.68 12.62 1.51
N LYS A 87 0.10 13.67 2.14
CA LYS A 87 0.70 15.01 2.14
C LYS A 87 2.06 15.02 2.86
N GLU A 88 2.20 14.29 3.96
CA GLU A 88 3.48 14.12 4.66
C GLU A 88 4.49 13.38 3.77
N ALA A 89 4.07 12.29 3.11
CA ALA A 89 4.90 11.56 2.17
C ALA A 89 5.41 12.45 1.02
N TYR A 90 4.53 13.24 0.42
CA TYR A 90 4.86 14.20 -0.64
C TYR A 90 5.83 15.28 -0.15
N GLY A 91 5.60 15.86 1.03
CA GLY A 91 6.50 16.87 1.61
C GLY A 91 7.91 16.35 1.90
N LYS A 92 8.08 15.04 2.09
CA LYS A 92 9.39 14.39 2.27
C LYS A 92 10.07 13.95 0.98
N SER A 93 9.41 14.08 -0.16
CA SER A 93 9.99 13.70 -1.45
C SER A 93 10.81 14.84 -2.04
N ASN A 94 12.10 14.60 -2.27
CA ASN A 94 12.99 15.52 -2.98
C ASN A 94 13.86 14.73 -3.99
N PRO A 95 13.66 14.90 -5.31
CA PRO A 95 12.68 15.79 -5.94
C PRO A 95 11.22 15.36 -5.66
N PRO A 96 10.24 16.26 -5.88
CA PRO A 96 8.83 15.95 -5.66
C PRO A 96 8.37 14.70 -6.42
N ASN A 97 7.79 13.73 -5.70
CA ASN A 97 7.35 12.47 -6.28
C ASN A 97 5.93 12.63 -6.89
N LYS A 98 5.87 12.62 -8.23
CA LYS A 98 4.60 12.76 -8.98
C LYS A 98 3.60 11.63 -8.68
N ASN A 99 4.05 10.44 -8.28
CA ASN A 99 3.14 9.36 -7.92
C ASN A 99 2.41 9.63 -6.60
N PHE A 100 3.07 10.31 -5.65
CA PHE A 100 2.45 10.68 -4.38
C PHE A 100 1.35 11.71 -4.62
N LEU A 101 1.61 12.67 -5.51
CA LEU A 101 0.59 13.65 -5.92
C LEU A 101 -0.63 13.00 -6.60
N LYS A 102 -0.40 12.00 -7.46
CA LYS A 102 -1.49 11.24 -8.10
C LYS A 102 -2.35 10.50 -7.06
N ARG A 103 -1.72 9.83 -6.09
CA ARG A 103 -2.43 9.16 -5.00
C ARG A 103 -3.18 10.13 -4.10
N LEU A 104 -2.59 11.28 -3.78
CA LEU A 104 -3.28 12.34 -3.05
C LEU A 104 -4.57 12.78 -3.77
N HIS A 105 -4.53 12.92 -5.10
CA HIS A 105 -5.72 13.24 -5.89
C HIS A 105 -6.75 12.11 -5.88
N MET A 106 -6.30 10.86 -5.99
CA MET A 106 -7.18 9.69 -5.89
C MET A 106 -7.89 9.62 -4.53
N TYR A 107 -7.15 9.78 -3.43
CA TYR A 107 -7.71 9.72 -2.08
C TYR A 107 -8.70 10.85 -1.82
N LYS A 108 -8.47 12.05 -2.37
CA LYS A 108 -9.44 13.17 -2.34
C LYS A 108 -10.76 12.83 -3.02
N LYS A 109 -10.74 11.95 -4.04
CA LYS A 109 -11.93 11.40 -4.70
C LYS A 109 -12.48 10.14 -4.04
N ARG A 110 -11.97 9.76 -2.86
CA ARG A 110 -12.33 8.54 -2.14
C ARG A 110 -12.08 7.27 -2.98
N MET A 111 -10.96 7.26 -3.70
CA MET A 111 -10.51 6.14 -4.53
C MET A 111 -9.23 5.49 -3.95
N SER A 112 -9.26 4.19 -3.66
CA SER A 112 -8.09 3.35 -3.34
C SER A 112 -7.60 2.56 -4.57
N TYR A 113 -6.51 1.79 -4.41
CA TYR A 113 -6.07 0.84 -5.43
C TYR A 113 -7.12 -0.23 -5.71
N ALA A 114 -7.84 -0.73 -4.69
CA ALA A 114 -8.95 -1.67 -4.87
C ALA A 114 -10.00 -1.13 -5.84
N GLN A 115 -10.46 0.10 -5.60
CA GLN A 115 -11.52 0.72 -6.40
C GLN A 115 -11.06 1.00 -7.84
N LEU A 116 -9.78 1.30 -8.07
CA LEU A 116 -9.25 1.38 -9.44
C LEU A 116 -9.32 0.05 -10.19
N HIS A 117 -8.95 -1.04 -9.51
CA HIS A 117 -8.92 -2.37 -10.13
C HIS A 117 -10.32 -2.93 -10.39
N GLU A 118 -11.27 -2.63 -9.51
CA GLU A 118 -12.67 -3.02 -9.64
C GLU A 118 -13.35 -2.28 -10.78
N ASN A 119 -13.16 -0.95 -10.88
CA ASN A 119 -13.69 -0.15 -11.97
C ASN A 119 -13.14 -0.59 -13.33
N GLY A 120 -11.84 -0.90 -13.41
CA GLY A 120 -11.23 -1.41 -14.65
C GLY A 120 -11.69 -2.81 -15.06
N ASN A 121 -12.18 -3.62 -14.12
CA ASN A 121 -12.79 -4.93 -14.41
C ASN A 121 -14.28 -4.78 -14.83
N LEU A 122 -15.02 -3.84 -14.25
CA LEU A 122 -16.39 -3.50 -14.66
C LEU A 122 -16.44 -2.96 -16.09
N SER A 123 -15.52 -2.07 -16.48
CA SER A 123 -15.43 -1.53 -17.85
C SER A 123 -15.11 -2.60 -18.91
N ARG A 124 -14.48 -3.72 -18.51
CA ARG A 124 -14.12 -4.83 -19.42
C ARG A 124 -15.20 -5.91 -19.52
N LYS A 125 -16.23 -5.89 -18.66
CA LYS A 125 -17.35 -6.84 -18.71
C LYS A 125 -18.54 -6.33 -19.53
N ILE A 126 -18.52 -5.07 -19.99
CA ILE A 126 -19.61 -4.42 -20.74
C ILE A 126 -19.24 -4.26 -22.24
N LEU A 127 -18.15 -4.88 -22.69
CA LEU A 127 -17.78 -5.03 -24.10
C LEU A 127 -17.61 -6.52 -24.40
#